data_AF-A0A0S6VR21-F1
#
_entry.id   AF-A0A0S6VR21-F1
#
_cell.length_a   1.000
_cell.length_b   1.000
_cell.length_c   1.000
_cell.angle_alpha   90.00
_cell.angle_beta   90.00
_cell.angle_gamma   90.00
#
_symmetry.space_group_name_H-M   'P 1'
#
loop_
_entity.id
_entity.type
_entity.pdbx_description
1 polymer ?
#
loop_
_entity_poly.entity_id
_entity_poly.type
_entity_poly.pdbx_seq_one_letter_code
_entity_poly.pdbx_strand_id
1 'polypeptide(L)'
;MTQKYMQGGILKSMGGQVCRIINSLVIIMAVLSGQAWAQVGILQQQVFVNIPAYTLNLYTQYADQHWERLSIPVGVGKGADRKHQTPTGRGELYAKAVGVSFEYGPQNPKELVGTKITHSNTFDKATLKPVTIKMPGDMKSVFMKLTSDIDSQFYMQYVLHETTDWYTIGTAASSGCVRIDRDDMQRFYSAIMPTVYEGQLSPSVPITIYYDVSEYYPDEKMVVLHANIYHRPIDYVQEVLKDLKDAGIDTSVMNMAALANIVQQAEAQFDNAMKTISSRLKKAPFNRLIYDDEKKLLHFTFFLKFQY
;
A
#
# COMPACT_ATOMS: atom_id res chain seq x y z
N MET A 1 1.72 -2.56 -87.28
CA MET A 1 2.94 -2.95 -88.00
C MET A 1 4.05 -2.99 -86.97
N THR A 2 4.44 -4.20 -86.53
CA THR A 2 5.80 -4.80 -86.69
C THR A 2 6.91 -3.99 -85.97
N GLN A 3 7.79 -4.53 -85.13
CA GLN A 3 8.29 -5.89 -84.97
C GLN A 3 9.09 -6.00 -83.64
N LYS A 4 9.28 -7.25 -83.17
CA LYS A 4 10.06 -7.72 -82.01
C LYS A 4 11.56 -7.37 -82.05
N TYR A 5 12.20 -7.38 -80.86
CA TYR A 5 13.39 -8.16 -80.40
C TYR A 5 14.17 -7.36 -79.33
N MET A 6 14.10 -7.68 -78.03
CA MET A 6 14.92 -8.60 -77.22
C MET A 6 16.43 -8.32 -77.14
N GLN A 7 16.91 -7.94 -75.94
CA GLN A 7 18.15 -8.37 -75.23
C GLN A 7 18.09 -7.73 -73.82
N GLY A 8 17.88 -8.46 -72.72
CA GLY A 8 18.88 -9.23 -71.93
C GLY A 8 19.52 -8.29 -70.88
N GLY A 9 19.37 -8.39 -69.56
CA GLY A 9 19.03 -9.50 -68.67
C GLY A 9 20.22 -9.82 -67.75
N ILE A 10 20.56 -8.95 -66.78
CA ILE A 10 21.53 -9.22 -65.70
C ILE A 10 21.07 -8.56 -64.38
N LEU A 11 21.30 -9.27 -63.26
CA LEU A 11 21.08 -8.94 -61.84
C LEU A 11 19.72 -9.28 -61.22
N LYS A 12 19.51 -10.58 -60.98
CA LYS A 12 18.67 -11.09 -59.89
C LYS A 12 19.51 -11.39 -58.66
N SER A 13 19.13 -10.76 -57.54
CA SER A 13 18.88 -11.42 -56.24
C SER A 13 20.05 -12.10 -55.52
N MET A 14 20.78 -11.36 -54.68
CA MET A 14 21.47 -11.89 -53.48
C MET A 14 21.51 -10.88 -52.32
N GLY A 15 20.38 -10.26 -51.97
CA GLY A 15 20.29 -9.28 -50.87
C GLY A 15 19.29 -9.58 -49.75
N GLY A 16 18.48 -10.64 -49.88
CA GLY A 16 17.28 -10.83 -49.04
C GLY A 16 17.38 -11.84 -47.89
N GLN A 17 18.43 -12.68 -47.83
CA GLN A 17 18.48 -13.81 -46.89
C GLN A 17 19.41 -13.63 -45.68
N VAL A 18 20.37 -12.69 -45.72
CA VAL A 18 21.27 -12.46 -44.58
C VAL A 18 20.61 -11.59 -43.49
N CYS A 19 19.65 -10.73 -43.85
CA CYS A 19 18.99 -9.83 -42.89
C CYS A 19 17.86 -10.49 -42.07
N ARG A 20 17.38 -11.69 -42.46
CA ARG A 20 16.33 -12.41 -41.72
C ARG A 20 16.86 -13.32 -40.61
N ILE A 21 18.11 -13.78 -40.71
CA ILE A 21 18.70 -14.68 -39.70
C ILE A 21 19.15 -13.90 -38.45
N ILE A 22 19.59 -12.65 -38.62
CA ILE A 22 20.07 -11.81 -37.50
C ILE A 22 18.91 -11.34 -36.62
N ASN A 23 17.74 -11.02 -37.19
CA ASN A 23 16.57 -10.63 -36.40
C ASN A 23 15.94 -11.78 -35.60
N SER A 24 16.03 -13.03 -36.08
CA SER A 24 15.56 -14.19 -35.33
C SER A 24 16.46 -14.54 -34.15
N LEU A 25 17.78 -14.29 -34.24
CA LEU A 25 18.72 -14.60 -33.15
C LEU A 25 18.61 -13.60 -31.97
N VAL A 26 18.34 -12.32 -32.24
CA VAL A 26 18.16 -11.28 -31.22
C VAL A 26 16.85 -11.47 -30.44
N ILE A 27 15.78 -11.92 -31.11
CA ILE A 27 14.50 -12.22 -30.45
C ILE A 27 14.58 -13.47 -29.57
N ILE A 28 15.35 -14.50 -29.96
CA ILE A 28 15.52 -15.71 -29.15
C ILE A 28 16.35 -15.42 -27.88
N MET A 29 17.37 -14.55 -27.93
CA MET A 29 18.08 -14.15 -26.70
C MET A 29 17.22 -13.29 -25.77
N ALA A 30 16.35 -12.41 -26.29
CA ALA A 30 15.45 -11.60 -25.47
C ALA A 30 14.32 -12.42 -24.82
N VAL A 31 13.86 -13.50 -25.46
CA VAL A 31 12.86 -14.42 -24.89
C VAL A 31 13.48 -15.34 -23.82
N LEU A 32 14.76 -15.69 -23.94
CA LEU A 32 15.46 -16.50 -22.93
C LEU A 32 15.94 -15.69 -21.71
N SER A 33 16.25 -14.39 -21.86
CA SER A 33 16.58 -13.52 -20.72
C SER A 33 15.35 -13.04 -19.95
N GLY A 34 14.18 -12.95 -20.59
CA GLY A 34 12.91 -12.66 -19.92
C GLY A 34 12.35 -13.81 -19.08
N GLN A 35 12.81 -15.05 -19.29
CA GLN A 35 12.38 -16.23 -18.53
C GLN A 35 13.32 -16.61 -17.37
N ALA A 36 14.50 -15.99 -17.28
CA ALA A 36 15.48 -16.30 -16.21
C ALA A 36 15.06 -15.74 -14.83
N TRP A 37 14.13 -14.80 -14.78
CA TRP A 37 13.61 -14.23 -13.51
C TRP A 37 12.47 -15.07 -12.91
N ALA A 38 11.97 -16.08 -13.62
CA ALA A 38 10.78 -16.83 -13.23
C ALA A 38 11.01 -17.90 -12.13
N GLN A 39 12.22 -18.03 -11.59
CA GLN A 39 12.53 -19.04 -10.56
C GLN A 39 13.58 -18.60 -9.53
N VAL A 40 13.75 -17.31 -9.28
CA VAL A 40 14.54 -16.93 -8.10
C VAL A 40 13.69 -17.25 -6.86
N GLY A 41 14.10 -18.27 -6.11
CA GLY A 41 13.39 -18.68 -4.89
C GLY A 41 13.32 -17.54 -3.88
N ILE A 42 12.20 -17.43 -3.16
CA ILE A 42 12.05 -16.47 -2.06
C ILE A 42 12.77 -17.04 -0.83
N LEU A 43 13.72 -16.28 -0.27
CA LEU A 43 14.40 -16.64 0.99
C LEU A 43 13.58 -16.24 2.20
N GLN A 44 13.08 -15.00 2.20
CA GLN A 44 12.26 -14.49 3.29
C GLN A 44 11.36 -13.35 2.82
N GLN A 45 10.27 -13.17 3.55
CA GLN A 45 9.36 -12.04 3.40
C GLN A 45 9.08 -11.42 4.75
N GLN A 46 8.88 -10.10 4.75
CA GLN A 46 8.51 -9.33 5.95
C GLN A 46 7.49 -8.26 5.58
N VAL A 47 6.48 -8.09 6.42
CA VAL A 47 5.43 -7.09 6.22
C VAL A 47 5.53 -6.00 7.28
N PHE A 48 5.40 -4.76 6.85
CA PHE A 48 5.45 -3.57 7.69
C PHE A 48 4.22 -2.71 7.41
N VAL A 49 3.56 -2.23 8.45
CA VAL A 49 2.44 -1.29 8.34
C VAL A 49 2.76 -0.07 9.20
N ASN A 50 2.93 1.08 8.55
CA ASN A 50 2.99 2.36 9.25
C ASN A 50 1.59 2.96 9.29
N ILE A 51 0.98 2.98 10.49
CA ILE A 51 -0.41 3.40 10.69
C ILE A 51 -0.67 4.84 10.19
N PRO A 52 0.01 5.88 10.68
CA PRO A 52 -0.25 7.27 10.26
C PRO A 52 0.17 7.55 8.80
N ALA A 53 1.10 6.78 8.22
CA ALA A 53 1.44 6.88 6.80
C ALA A 53 0.48 6.11 5.88
N TYR A 54 -0.47 5.36 6.44
CA TYR A 54 -1.45 4.55 5.69
C TYR A 54 -0.81 3.65 4.64
N THR A 55 0.36 3.09 4.95
CA THR A 55 1.15 2.33 3.98
C THR A 55 1.48 0.95 4.54
N LEU A 56 1.26 -0.06 3.71
CA LEU A 56 1.76 -1.41 3.92
C LEU A 56 2.90 -1.68 2.94
N ASN A 57 4.01 -2.17 3.48
CA ASN A 57 5.17 -2.59 2.70
C ASN A 57 5.39 -4.09 2.88
N LEU A 58 5.52 -4.81 1.77
CA LEU A 58 6.04 -6.18 1.72
C LEU A 58 7.46 -6.12 1.18
N TYR A 59 8.42 -6.53 2.00
CA TYR A 59 9.80 -6.73 1.60
C TYR A 59 10.01 -8.20 1.29
N THR A 60 10.56 -8.49 0.11
CA THR A 60 10.88 -9.85 -0.32
C THR A 60 12.38 -9.92 -0.61
N GLN A 61 13.07 -10.83 0.06
CA GLN A 61 14.45 -11.18 -0.26
C GLN A 61 14.47 -12.45 -1.09
N TYR A 62 15.14 -12.41 -2.23
CA TYR A 62 15.27 -13.52 -3.14
C TYR A 62 16.60 -14.27 -2.95
N ALA A 63 16.70 -15.47 -3.51
CA ALA A 63 17.84 -16.38 -3.35
C ALA A 63 19.18 -15.79 -3.83
N ASP A 64 19.14 -14.93 -4.84
CA ASP A 64 20.27 -14.16 -5.36
C ASP A 64 20.60 -12.91 -4.51
N GLN A 65 20.00 -12.78 -3.32
CA GLN A 65 20.19 -11.71 -2.34
C GLN A 65 19.61 -10.34 -2.73
N HIS A 66 18.90 -10.21 -3.84
CA HIS A 66 18.22 -8.96 -4.15
C HIS A 66 16.98 -8.76 -3.26
N TRP A 67 16.67 -7.50 -2.97
CA TRP A 67 15.49 -7.09 -2.21
C TRP A 67 14.51 -6.36 -3.12
N GLU A 68 13.24 -6.75 -3.06
CA GLU A 68 12.14 -6.00 -3.64
C GLU A 68 11.19 -5.48 -2.57
N ARG A 69 10.59 -4.32 -2.83
CA ARG A 69 9.57 -3.70 -1.98
C ARG A 69 8.30 -3.48 -2.77
N LEU A 70 7.21 -4.12 -2.35
CA LEU A 70 5.85 -3.77 -2.76
C LEU A 70 5.23 -2.84 -1.71
N SER A 71 4.87 -1.63 -2.12
CA SER A 71 4.21 -0.64 -1.27
C SER A 71 2.77 -0.44 -1.73
N ILE A 72 1.80 -0.54 -0.82
CA ILE A 72 0.38 -0.33 -1.10
C ILE A 72 -0.26 0.58 -0.06
N PRO A 73 -1.18 1.47 -0.48
CA PRO A 73 -1.95 2.28 0.45
C PRO A 73 -3.00 1.42 1.17
N VAL A 74 -3.27 1.75 2.43
CA VAL A 74 -4.22 1.02 3.27
C VAL A 74 -5.16 1.96 4.02
N GLY A 75 -6.30 1.44 4.47
CA GLY A 75 -7.15 2.08 5.48
C GLY A 75 -6.97 1.38 6.81
N VAL A 76 -6.98 2.13 7.91
CA VAL A 76 -6.74 1.60 9.27
C VAL A 76 -7.91 1.89 10.20
N GLY A 77 -7.83 1.38 11.43
CA GLY A 77 -8.80 1.57 12.48
C GLY A 77 -9.03 3.05 12.81
N LYS A 78 -10.27 3.40 13.08
CA LYS A 78 -10.68 4.77 13.45
C LYS A 78 -10.50 5.03 14.95
N GLY A 79 -10.54 6.32 15.29
CA GLY A 79 -10.80 6.79 16.64
C GLY A 79 -9.57 6.87 17.56
N ALA A 80 -9.70 7.70 18.60
CA ALA A 80 -8.74 7.77 19.69
C ALA A 80 -8.96 6.63 20.71
N ASP A 81 -10.09 5.92 20.64
CA ASP A 81 -10.42 4.86 21.57
C ASP A 81 -9.81 3.53 21.14
N ARG A 82 -9.12 2.88 22.08
CA ARG A 82 -8.32 1.68 21.82
C ARG A 82 -9.09 0.56 21.10
N LYS A 83 -10.39 0.45 21.36
CA LYS A 83 -11.27 -0.58 20.79
C LYS A 83 -11.34 -0.56 19.26
N HIS A 84 -11.22 0.61 18.63
CA HIS A 84 -11.38 0.77 17.18
C HIS A 84 -10.06 1.06 16.45
N GLN A 85 -8.97 1.26 17.18
CA GLN A 85 -7.64 1.43 16.61
C GLN A 85 -7.14 0.14 15.98
N THR A 86 -6.34 0.26 14.93
CA THR A 86 -5.49 -0.85 14.50
C THR A 86 -4.40 -1.04 15.56
N PRO A 87 -4.24 -2.25 16.12
CA PRO A 87 -3.22 -2.49 17.12
C PRO A 87 -1.82 -2.39 16.49
N THR A 88 -0.92 -1.67 17.18
CA THR A 88 0.52 -1.71 16.91
C THR A 88 1.14 -2.89 17.65
N GLY A 89 2.24 -3.44 17.12
CA GLY A 89 2.93 -4.59 17.69
C GLY A 89 3.64 -5.44 16.65
N ARG A 90 4.08 -6.64 17.08
CA ARG A 90 4.74 -7.64 16.24
C ARG A 90 3.92 -8.91 16.19
N GLY A 91 3.96 -9.58 15.05
CA GLY A 91 3.10 -10.73 14.80
C GLY A 91 3.47 -11.51 13.55
N GLU A 92 2.51 -12.30 13.09
CA GLU A 92 2.63 -13.13 11.90
C GLU A 92 1.35 -13.09 11.06
N LEU A 93 1.52 -13.13 9.75
CA LEU A 93 0.50 -13.48 8.78
C LEU A 93 0.53 -15.00 8.62
N TYR A 94 -0.59 -15.65 8.89
CA TYR A 94 -0.62 -17.11 9.05
C TYR A 94 -1.59 -17.83 8.12
N ALA A 95 -2.53 -17.13 7.48
CA ALA A 95 -3.45 -17.77 6.54
C ALA A 95 -3.96 -16.79 5.47
N LYS A 96 -4.26 -17.35 4.30
CA LYS A 96 -4.95 -16.70 3.19
C LYS A 96 -6.36 -17.28 3.05
N ALA A 97 -7.34 -16.44 2.76
CA ALA A 97 -8.69 -16.86 2.40
C ALA A 97 -9.23 -16.10 1.19
N VAL A 98 -10.16 -16.74 0.48
CA VAL A 98 -10.93 -16.18 -0.63
C VAL A 98 -12.42 -16.29 -0.30
N GLY A 99 -13.23 -15.35 -0.79
CA GLY A 99 -14.68 -15.38 -0.60
C GLY A 99 -15.12 -15.05 0.82
N VAL A 100 -14.29 -14.30 1.55
CA VAL A 100 -14.62 -13.82 2.89
C VAL A 100 -15.82 -12.90 2.82
N SER A 101 -16.79 -13.13 3.70
CA SER A 101 -17.96 -12.28 3.82
C SER A 101 -17.95 -11.45 5.09
N PHE A 102 -18.50 -10.25 4.98
CA PHE A 102 -18.68 -9.34 6.10
C PHE A 102 -20.09 -9.46 6.64
N GLU A 103 -20.23 -9.32 7.95
CA GLU A 103 -21.52 -9.29 8.63
C GLU A 103 -21.74 -7.93 9.28
N TYR A 104 -23.01 -7.53 9.43
CA TYR A 104 -23.32 -6.30 10.16
C TYR A 104 -22.99 -6.49 11.65
N GLY A 105 -22.14 -5.60 12.17
CA GLY A 105 -21.81 -5.55 13.58
C GLY A 105 -22.92 -4.92 14.44
N PRO A 106 -22.75 -4.91 15.79
CA PRO A 106 -23.76 -4.48 16.77
C PRO A 106 -24.24 -3.02 16.64
N GLN A 107 -23.53 -2.19 15.89
CA GLN A 107 -23.88 -0.79 15.63
C GLN A 107 -25.04 -0.61 14.63
N ASN A 108 -25.48 -1.69 13.98
CA ASN A 108 -26.57 -1.66 13.01
C ASN A 108 -27.92 -2.01 13.67
N PRO A 109 -29.06 -1.74 13.02
CA PRO A 109 -30.36 -2.24 13.47
C PRO A 109 -30.32 -3.73 13.85
N LYS A 110 -30.98 -4.10 14.96
CA LYS A 110 -30.84 -5.43 15.59
C LYS A 110 -31.16 -6.57 14.62
N GLU A 111 -32.09 -6.35 13.71
CA GLU A 111 -32.51 -7.27 12.65
C GLU A 111 -31.42 -7.53 11.60
N LEU A 112 -30.44 -6.63 11.45
CA LEU A 112 -29.32 -6.80 10.53
C LEU A 112 -28.10 -7.44 11.20
N VAL A 113 -27.95 -7.34 12.52
CA VAL A 113 -26.74 -7.82 13.21
C VAL A 113 -26.51 -9.32 12.95
N GLY A 114 -25.29 -9.67 12.55
CA GLY A 114 -24.92 -11.05 12.17
C GLY A 114 -25.39 -11.48 10.78
N THR A 115 -26.17 -10.65 10.07
CA THR A 115 -26.55 -10.94 8.69
C THR A 115 -25.41 -10.55 7.75
N LYS A 116 -25.21 -11.37 6.70
CA LYS A 116 -24.18 -11.16 5.68
C LYS A 116 -24.49 -9.91 4.86
N ILE A 117 -23.49 -9.05 4.73
CA ILE A 117 -23.49 -7.92 3.82
C ILE A 117 -23.37 -8.46 2.39
N THR A 118 -24.42 -8.29 1.59
CA THR A 118 -24.47 -8.77 0.20
C THR A 118 -24.28 -7.65 -0.82
N HIS A 119 -24.46 -6.40 -0.41
CA HIS A 119 -24.29 -5.22 -1.23
C HIS A 119 -23.57 -4.13 -0.45
N SER A 120 -22.79 -3.31 -1.15
CA SER A 120 -22.09 -2.15 -0.58
C SER A 120 -22.39 -0.89 -1.39
N ASN A 121 -22.60 0.20 -0.66
CA ASN A 121 -22.81 1.54 -1.21
C ASN A 121 -21.47 2.28 -1.24
N THR A 122 -20.91 2.45 -2.43
CA THR A 122 -19.59 3.02 -2.68
C THR A 122 -19.66 4.03 -3.82
N PHE A 123 -18.52 4.36 -4.41
CA PHE A 123 -18.41 5.22 -5.58
C PHE A 123 -17.72 4.45 -6.71
N ASP A 124 -18.04 4.78 -7.95
CA ASP A 124 -17.29 4.29 -9.09
C ASP A 124 -15.92 4.99 -9.16
N LYS A 125 -14.83 4.23 -9.36
CA LYS A 125 -13.46 4.80 -9.34
C LYS A 125 -13.21 5.79 -10.48
N ALA A 126 -13.81 5.57 -11.64
CA ALA A 126 -13.56 6.39 -12.82
C ALA A 126 -14.42 7.66 -12.85
N THR A 127 -15.68 7.56 -12.45
CA THR A 127 -16.66 8.65 -12.54
C THR A 127 -16.91 9.37 -11.22
N LEU A 128 -16.44 8.80 -10.09
CA LEU A 128 -16.69 9.28 -8.72
C LEU A 128 -18.18 9.39 -8.35
N LYS A 129 -19.06 8.76 -9.12
CA LYS A 129 -20.50 8.78 -8.87
C LYS A 129 -20.89 7.69 -7.86
N PRO A 130 -21.91 7.94 -7.02
CA PRO A 130 -22.44 6.93 -6.12
C PRO A 130 -22.92 5.67 -6.87
N VAL A 131 -22.61 4.50 -6.32
CA VAL A 131 -23.04 3.22 -6.88
C VAL A 131 -23.29 2.19 -5.76
N THR A 132 -24.32 1.37 -5.92
CA THR A 132 -24.51 0.16 -5.12
C THR A 132 -23.97 -1.02 -5.91
N ILE A 133 -23.00 -1.74 -5.34
CA ILE A 133 -22.45 -2.94 -5.97
C ILE A 133 -22.75 -4.17 -5.11
N LYS A 134 -22.97 -5.30 -5.77
CA LYS A 134 -22.99 -6.60 -5.10
C LYS A 134 -21.58 -6.90 -4.58
N MET A 135 -21.48 -7.37 -3.34
CA MET A 135 -20.21 -7.77 -2.75
C MET A 135 -19.59 -8.89 -3.60
N PRO A 136 -18.32 -8.75 -4.03
CA PRO A 136 -17.65 -9.80 -4.80
C PRO A 136 -17.59 -11.12 -4.01
N GLY A 137 -17.80 -12.24 -4.70
CA GLY A 137 -17.75 -13.58 -4.09
C GLY A 137 -16.34 -14.11 -3.85
N ASP A 138 -15.32 -13.37 -4.27
CA ASP A 138 -13.90 -13.75 -4.29
C ASP A 138 -13.03 -12.78 -3.47
N MET A 139 -13.63 -12.04 -2.54
CA MET A 139 -12.88 -11.07 -1.74
C MET A 139 -11.76 -11.74 -0.95
N LYS A 140 -10.57 -11.14 -1.03
CA LYS A 140 -9.34 -11.71 -0.46
C LYS A 140 -9.09 -11.19 0.95
N SER A 141 -8.52 -12.04 1.80
CA SER A 141 -8.05 -11.66 3.14
C SER A 141 -6.81 -12.45 3.54
N VAL A 142 -5.94 -11.81 4.32
CA VAL A 142 -4.80 -12.43 4.98
C VAL A 142 -4.97 -12.24 6.48
N PHE A 143 -5.02 -13.37 7.21
CA PHE A 143 -5.19 -13.39 8.65
C PHE A 143 -3.88 -13.15 9.36
N MET A 144 -3.97 -12.40 10.46
CA MET A 144 -2.83 -12.06 11.28
C MET A 144 -3.06 -12.39 12.75
N LYS A 145 -1.97 -12.73 13.44
CA LYS A 145 -1.92 -12.76 14.91
C LYS A 145 -0.85 -11.78 15.35
N LEU A 146 -1.13 -10.96 16.35
CA LEU A 146 -0.26 -9.88 16.77
C LEU A 146 -0.24 -9.76 18.30
N THR A 147 0.94 -9.60 18.87
CA THR A 147 1.08 -9.14 20.26
C THR A 147 1.27 -7.64 20.25
N SER A 148 0.36 -6.92 20.90
CA SER A 148 0.38 -5.46 20.88
C SER A 148 1.45 -4.87 21.79
N ASP A 149 2.12 -3.83 21.31
CA ASP A 149 3.20 -3.14 22.04
C ASP A 149 2.69 -2.18 23.12
N ILE A 150 1.43 -1.74 23.05
CA ILE A 150 0.83 -0.78 23.99
C ILE A 150 0.26 -1.47 25.22
N ASP A 151 -0.40 -2.62 25.03
CA ASP A 151 -1.18 -3.30 26.08
C ASP A 151 -0.77 -4.76 26.28
N SER A 152 0.24 -5.24 25.55
CA SER A 152 0.71 -6.63 25.59
C SER A 152 -0.37 -7.68 25.30
N GLN A 153 -1.53 -7.27 24.77
CA GLN A 153 -2.62 -8.20 24.44
C GLN A 153 -2.30 -8.92 23.13
N PHE A 154 -2.68 -10.20 23.10
CA PHE A 154 -2.62 -11.02 21.90
C PHE A 154 -3.92 -10.93 21.12
N TYR A 155 -3.83 -10.52 19.86
CA TYR A 155 -4.96 -10.36 18.97
C TYR A 155 -4.91 -11.34 17.81
N MET A 156 -6.02 -12.04 17.55
CA MET A 156 -6.23 -12.88 16.36
C MET A 156 -7.40 -12.41 15.48
N GLN A 157 -8.13 -11.40 15.93
CA GLN A 157 -9.39 -10.96 15.33
C GLN A 157 -9.23 -9.92 14.21
N TYR A 158 -8.02 -9.41 14.01
CA TYR A 158 -7.74 -8.42 12.98
C TYR A 158 -7.19 -9.10 11.73
N VAL A 159 -7.49 -8.51 10.57
CA VAL A 159 -7.18 -9.05 9.24
C VAL A 159 -6.71 -7.93 8.32
N LEU A 160 -5.83 -8.29 7.38
CA LEU A 160 -5.59 -7.50 6.18
C LEU A 160 -6.62 -7.95 5.14
N HIS A 161 -7.53 -7.08 4.71
CA HIS A 161 -8.63 -7.52 3.85
C HIS A 161 -9.00 -6.52 2.77
N GLU A 162 -9.53 -7.06 1.68
CA GLU A 162 -10.11 -6.30 0.60
C GLU A 162 -11.29 -5.43 1.06
N THR A 163 -11.48 -4.28 0.41
CA THR A 163 -12.67 -3.44 0.59
C THR A 163 -13.25 -2.96 -0.74
N THR A 164 -14.57 -2.84 -0.79
CA THR A 164 -15.30 -2.16 -1.89
C THR A 164 -15.40 -0.64 -1.69
N ASP A 165 -15.18 -0.14 -0.48
CA ASP A 165 -15.13 1.29 -0.15
C ASP A 165 -13.74 1.88 -0.43
N TRP A 166 -13.28 1.83 -1.70
CA TRP A 166 -11.92 2.23 -2.09
C TRP A 166 -11.56 3.66 -1.68
N TYR A 167 -12.53 4.59 -1.67
CA TYR A 167 -12.29 6.00 -1.31
C TYR A 167 -11.93 6.18 0.17
N THR A 168 -12.09 5.15 1.02
CA THR A 168 -11.67 5.16 2.44
C THR A 168 -10.21 4.72 2.64
N ILE A 169 -9.55 4.19 1.60
CA ILE A 169 -8.12 3.90 1.64
C ILE A 169 -7.33 5.20 1.77
N GLY A 170 -6.29 5.20 2.61
CA GLY A 170 -5.57 6.41 3.03
C GLY A 170 -6.23 7.15 4.20
N THR A 171 -7.15 6.51 4.93
CA THR A 171 -7.85 7.13 6.07
C THR A 171 -8.13 6.15 7.22
N ALA A 172 -8.37 6.70 8.40
CA ALA A 172 -8.76 5.96 9.60
C ALA A 172 -10.27 5.67 9.61
N ALA A 173 -10.71 4.67 8.84
CA ALA A 173 -12.13 4.40 8.57
C ALA A 173 -12.62 3.01 8.99
N SER A 174 -11.75 2.12 9.44
CA SER A 174 -12.11 0.76 9.84
C SER A 174 -12.44 0.65 11.35
N SER A 175 -12.84 -0.53 11.81
CA SER A 175 -12.98 -0.86 13.24
C SER A 175 -11.77 -1.65 13.77
N GLY A 176 -10.58 -1.38 13.24
CA GLY A 176 -9.29 -1.90 13.70
C GLY A 176 -8.57 -2.81 12.71
N CYS A 177 -9.29 -3.43 11.77
CA CYS A 177 -8.67 -4.17 10.65
C CYS A 177 -7.95 -3.24 9.67
N VAL A 178 -7.08 -3.80 8.83
CA VAL A 178 -6.42 -3.06 7.75
C VAL A 178 -7.16 -3.34 6.45
N ARG A 179 -7.71 -2.29 5.86
CA ARG A 179 -8.47 -2.35 4.60
C ARG A 179 -7.53 -2.07 3.45
N ILE A 180 -7.66 -2.81 2.36
CA ILE A 180 -6.83 -2.66 1.16
C ILE A 180 -7.78 -2.57 -0.05
N ASP A 181 -7.52 -1.65 -0.95
CA ASP A 181 -8.27 -1.57 -2.21
C ASP A 181 -8.19 -2.92 -2.96
N ARG A 182 -9.23 -3.25 -3.74
CA ARG A 182 -9.30 -4.53 -4.46
C ARG A 182 -8.10 -4.80 -5.35
N ASP A 183 -7.66 -3.83 -6.13
CA ASP A 183 -6.56 -4.04 -7.09
C ASP A 183 -5.24 -4.25 -6.35
N ASP A 184 -5.00 -3.46 -5.30
CA ASP A 184 -3.82 -3.58 -4.44
C ASP A 184 -3.82 -4.85 -3.59
N MET A 185 -4.99 -5.27 -3.10
CA MET A 185 -5.13 -6.53 -2.36
C MET A 185 -4.82 -7.72 -3.26
N GLN A 186 -5.24 -7.69 -4.54
CA GLN A 186 -4.88 -8.74 -5.48
C GLN A 186 -3.36 -8.80 -5.73
N ARG A 187 -2.71 -7.64 -5.90
CA ARG A 187 -1.25 -7.56 -6.04
C ARG A 187 -0.52 -8.11 -4.81
N PHE A 188 -0.91 -7.65 -3.62
CA PHE A 188 -0.35 -8.11 -2.35
C PHE A 188 -0.54 -9.61 -2.15
N TYR A 189 -1.76 -10.10 -2.35
CA TYR A 189 -2.11 -11.51 -2.14
C TYR A 189 -1.36 -12.45 -3.08
N SER A 190 -1.05 -12.01 -4.31
CA SER A 190 -0.23 -12.77 -5.26
C SER A 190 1.26 -12.70 -4.91
N ALA A 191 1.74 -11.60 -4.30
CA ALA A 191 3.15 -11.41 -3.96
C ALA A 191 3.57 -12.08 -2.65
N ILE A 192 2.72 -12.05 -1.62
CA ILE A 192 3.02 -12.70 -0.33
C ILE A 192 2.85 -14.21 -0.47
N MET A 193 3.85 -15.02 -0.11
CA MET A 193 3.81 -16.50 -0.20
C MET A 193 3.11 -17.00 -1.48
N PRO A 194 3.68 -16.73 -2.67
CA PRO A 194 3.01 -16.95 -3.96
C PRO A 194 2.66 -18.42 -4.23
N THR A 195 3.32 -19.36 -3.55
CA THR A 195 3.05 -20.80 -3.62
C THR A 195 1.76 -21.22 -2.90
N VAL A 196 1.21 -20.37 -2.03
CA VAL A 196 -0.04 -20.63 -1.30
C VAL A 196 -1.13 -19.74 -1.86
N TYR A 197 -2.11 -20.34 -2.53
CA TYR A 197 -3.28 -19.60 -3.00
C TYR A 197 -4.28 -19.35 -1.86
N GLU A 198 -4.67 -20.38 -1.12
CA GLU A 198 -5.59 -20.33 0.03
C GLU A 198 -5.10 -21.30 1.11
N GLY A 199 -5.38 -21.00 2.38
CA GLY A 199 -5.02 -21.84 3.52
C GLY A 199 -3.88 -21.29 4.37
N GLN A 200 -3.30 -22.16 5.21
CA GLN A 200 -2.24 -21.79 6.15
C GLN A 200 -0.93 -21.47 5.42
N LEU A 201 -0.21 -20.46 5.91
CA LEU A 201 1.13 -20.10 5.46
C LEU A 201 2.14 -20.91 6.26
N SER A 202 3.00 -21.65 5.57
CA SER A 202 4.09 -22.42 6.19
C SER A 202 5.39 -22.19 5.40
N PRO A 203 6.37 -21.44 5.95
CA PRO A 203 6.31 -20.71 7.23
C PRO A 203 5.32 -19.53 7.20
N SER A 204 4.94 -19.04 8.39
CA SER A 204 4.20 -17.78 8.52
C SER A 204 5.10 -16.59 8.13
N VAL A 205 4.49 -15.48 7.71
CA VAL A 205 5.23 -14.27 7.28
C VAL A 205 5.20 -13.25 8.42
N PRO A 206 6.35 -12.81 8.96
CA PRO A 206 6.40 -11.79 10.00
C PRO A 206 5.71 -10.49 9.58
N ILE A 207 4.96 -9.89 10.51
CA ILE A 207 4.38 -8.55 10.36
C ILE A 207 4.73 -7.66 11.56
N THR A 208 5.12 -6.42 11.27
CA THR A 208 5.25 -5.35 12.26
C THR A 208 4.27 -4.23 11.92
N ILE A 209 3.38 -3.91 12.84
CA ILE A 209 2.49 -2.74 12.73
C ILE A 209 3.00 -1.70 13.71
N TYR A 210 3.40 -0.54 13.22
CA TYR A 210 3.98 0.50 14.04
C TYR A 210 3.31 1.85 13.77
N TYR A 211 3.66 2.83 14.58
CA TYR A 211 3.10 4.16 14.53
C TYR A 211 4.24 5.16 14.51
N ASP A 212 4.69 5.50 13.31
CA ASP A 212 5.78 6.45 13.10
C ASP A 212 5.26 7.66 12.34
N VAL A 213 5.29 8.83 12.96
CA VAL A 213 4.74 10.06 12.39
C VAL A 213 5.76 10.85 11.58
N SER A 214 7.00 10.40 11.53
CA SER A 214 8.07 11.02 10.78
C SER A 214 8.77 9.96 9.94
N GLU A 215 9.09 10.27 8.70
CA GLU A 215 9.87 9.41 7.83
C GLU A 215 10.92 10.25 7.11
N TYR A 216 12.19 9.87 7.26
CA TYR A 216 13.29 10.47 6.51
C TYR A 216 13.64 9.62 5.29
N TYR A 217 13.72 10.29 4.14
CA TYR A 217 14.07 9.73 2.84
C TYR A 217 15.44 10.30 2.43
N PRO A 218 16.55 9.54 2.61
CA PRO A 218 17.91 10.06 2.45
C PRO A 218 18.24 10.51 1.02
N ASP A 219 17.76 9.75 0.02
CA ASP A 219 18.07 9.98 -1.39
C ASP A 219 17.51 11.34 -1.86
N GLU A 220 16.30 11.67 -1.43
CA GLU A 220 15.62 12.93 -1.71
C GLU A 220 15.94 14.04 -0.70
N LYS A 221 16.66 13.72 0.39
CA LYS A 221 16.88 14.60 1.53
C LYS A 221 15.56 15.17 2.05
N MET A 222 14.55 14.32 2.12
CA MET A 222 13.16 14.70 2.33
C MET A 222 12.66 14.12 3.64
N VAL A 223 11.92 14.91 4.40
CA VAL A 223 11.19 14.45 5.59
C VAL A 223 9.70 14.53 5.29
N VAL A 224 8.97 13.47 5.63
CA VAL A 224 7.52 13.42 5.57
C VAL A 224 7.00 13.28 6.99
N LEU A 225 6.13 14.22 7.38
CA LEU A 225 5.36 14.13 8.61
C LEU A 225 3.97 13.58 8.30
N HIS A 226 3.44 12.76 9.20
CA HIS A 226 2.11 12.16 9.06
C HIS A 226 1.22 12.57 10.23
N ALA A 227 -0.06 12.81 9.96
CA ALA A 227 -1.03 13.20 10.96
C ALA A 227 -1.14 12.17 12.10
N ASN A 228 -1.09 12.66 13.34
CA ASN A 228 -1.28 11.88 14.56
C ASN A 228 -2.75 11.50 14.78
N ILE A 229 -3.24 10.58 13.95
CA ILE A 229 -4.66 10.19 13.88
C ILE A 229 -5.21 9.54 15.16
N TYR A 230 -4.35 9.03 16.03
CA TYR A 230 -4.71 8.46 17.33
C TYR A 230 -4.46 9.40 18.51
N HIS A 231 -4.05 10.64 18.26
CA HIS A 231 -3.79 11.66 19.30
C HIS A 231 -2.84 11.14 20.39
N ARG A 232 -1.80 10.39 20.00
CA ARG A 232 -0.75 9.93 20.92
C ARG A 232 0.05 11.15 21.41
N PRO A 233 0.64 11.13 22.63
CA PRO A 233 1.50 12.21 23.09
C PRO A 233 2.82 12.19 22.32
N ILE A 234 2.88 12.91 21.19
CA ILE A 234 4.02 12.92 20.27
C ILE A 234 4.59 14.34 20.19
N ASP A 235 5.92 14.43 20.25
CA ASP A 235 6.68 15.62 19.89
C ASP A 235 7.29 15.43 18.51
N TYR A 236 6.65 15.99 17.48
CA TYR A 236 7.12 15.87 16.09
C TYR A 236 8.54 16.39 15.89
N VAL A 237 8.98 17.40 16.67
CA VAL A 237 10.34 17.90 16.56
C VAL A 237 11.32 16.81 17.00
N GLN A 238 11.03 16.11 18.11
CA GLN A 238 11.88 15.03 18.58
C GLN A 238 11.87 13.82 17.63
N GLU A 239 10.72 13.46 17.05
CA GLU A 239 10.64 12.37 16.07
C GLU A 239 11.49 12.67 14.82
N VAL A 240 11.42 13.90 14.27
CA VAL A 240 12.29 14.31 13.17
C VAL A 240 13.76 14.22 13.56
N LEU A 241 14.13 14.74 14.74
CA LEU A 241 15.52 14.69 15.20
C LEU A 241 16.00 13.25 15.39
N LYS A 242 15.14 12.35 15.88
CA LYS A 242 15.45 10.94 16.04
C LYS A 242 15.76 10.30 14.69
N ASP A 243 14.87 10.43 13.70
CA ASP A 243 15.05 9.77 12.41
C ASP A 243 16.29 10.29 11.66
N LEU A 244 16.58 11.58 11.79
CA LEU A 244 17.78 12.17 11.21
C LEU A 244 19.05 11.67 11.89
N LYS A 245 19.07 11.54 13.22
CA LYS A 245 20.20 10.96 13.96
C LYS A 245 20.41 9.49 13.61
N ASP A 246 19.32 8.72 13.51
CA ASP A 246 19.35 7.30 13.13
C ASP A 246 19.90 7.12 11.70
N ALA A 247 19.68 8.11 10.82
CA ALA A 247 20.28 8.19 9.48
C ALA A 247 21.71 8.76 9.45
N GLY A 248 22.32 9.03 10.61
CA GLY A 248 23.69 9.55 10.71
C GLY A 248 23.84 11.04 10.40
N ILE A 249 22.75 11.81 10.38
CA ILE A 249 22.77 13.26 10.20
C ILE A 249 23.06 13.96 11.53
N ASP A 250 24.06 14.84 11.56
CA ASP A 250 24.32 15.69 12.71
C ASP A 250 23.23 16.77 12.85
N THR A 251 22.41 16.64 13.89
CA THR A 251 21.33 17.59 14.18
C THR A 251 21.75 18.72 15.12
N SER A 252 22.98 18.75 15.62
CA SER A 252 23.43 19.76 16.60
C SER A 252 23.44 21.19 16.04
N VAL A 253 23.60 21.31 14.72
CA VAL A 253 23.60 22.57 13.97
C VAL A 253 22.26 22.88 13.30
N MET A 254 21.22 22.09 13.58
CA MET A 254 19.92 22.27 12.96
C MET A 254 19.26 23.58 13.40
N ASN A 255 18.65 24.29 12.45
CA ASN A 255 17.84 25.47 12.77
C ASN A 255 16.53 25.06 13.44
N MET A 256 16.56 24.94 14.77
CA MET A 256 15.43 24.49 15.58
C MET A 256 14.20 25.38 15.47
N ALA A 257 14.38 26.70 15.31
CA ALA A 257 13.28 27.63 15.15
C ALA A 257 12.54 27.42 13.81
N ALA A 258 13.29 27.14 12.73
CA ALA A 258 12.70 26.82 11.44
C ALA A 258 11.97 25.47 11.48
N LEU A 259 12.56 24.44 12.10
CA LEU A 259 11.92 23.14 12.26
C LEU A 259 10.64 23.24 13.08
N ALA A 260 10.65 23.95 14.21
CA ALA A 260 9.46 24.15 15.03
C ALA A 260 8.33 24.86 14.26
N ASN A 261 8.66 25.86 13.43
CA ASN A 261 7.68 26.52 12.57
C ASN A 261 7.10 25.57 11.50
N ILE A 262 7.94 24.76 10.86
CA ILE A 262 7.48 23.73 9.90
C ILE A 262 6.53 22.74 10.58
N VAL A 263 6.89 22.25 11.77
CA VAL A 263 6.04 21.34 12.55
C VAL A 263 4.69 22.00 12.88
N GLN A 264 4.70 23.26 13.34
CA GLN A 264 3.47 23.99 13.64
C GLN A 264 2.56 24.13 12.41
N GLN A 265 3.12 24.38 11.22
CA GLN A 265 2.36 24.42 9.97
C GLN A 265 1.77 23.05 9.62
N ALA A 266 2.55 21.98 9.79
CA ALA A 266 2.10 20.61 9.56
C ALA A 266 0.93 20.24 10.49
N GLU A 267 1.05 20.52 11.78
CA GLU A 267 -0.01 20.24 12.77
C GLU A 267 -1.31 20.98 12.43
N ALA A 268 -1.24 22.28 12.08
CA ALA A 268 -2.41 23.05 11.67
C ALA A 268 -3.09 22.46 10.41
N GLN A 269 -2.30 21.97 9.45
CA GLN A 269 -2.82 21.28 8.27
C GLN A 269 -3.50 19.97 8.65
N PHE A 270 -2.85 19.16 9.50
CA PHE A 270 -3.37 17.87 9.95
C PHE A 270 -4.70 18.01 10.68
N ASP A 271 -4.82 18.97 11.59
CA ASP A 271 -6.07 19.23 12.32
C ASP A 271 -7.23 19.54 11.37
N ASN A 272 -7.00 20.38 10.37
CA ASN A 272 -8.02 20.71 9.38
C ASN A 272 -8.40 19.49 8.50
N ALA A 273 -7.40 18.73 8.04
CA ALA A 273 -7.61 17.53 7.23
C ALA A 273 -8.37 16.45 8.01
N MET A 274 -7.94 16.14 9.23
CA MET A 274 -8.58 15.16 10.11
C MET A 274 -10.02 15.55 10.44
N LYS A 275 -10.30 16.83 10.71
CA LYS A 275 -11.66 17.33 10.94
C LYS A 275 -12.55 17.16 9.72
N THR A 276 -12.03 17.50 8.54
CA THR A 276 -12.76 17.39 7.27
C THR A 276 -13.09 15.93 6.94
N ILE A 277 -12.10 15.04 7.00
CA ILE A 277 -12.25 13.62 6.73
C ILE A 277 -13.19 12.96 7.75
N SER A 278 -13.01 13.24 9.04
CA SER A 278 -13.88 12.70 10.10
C SER A 278 -15.33 13.18 9.96
N SER A 279 -15.55 14.42 9.53
CA SER A 279 -16.90 14.94 9.24
C SER A 279 -17.55 14.20 8.07
N ARG A 280 -16.79 13.92 7.00
CA ARG A 280 -17.29 13.15 5.85
C ARG A 280 -17.61 11.70 6.19
N LEU A 281 -16.75 11.03 6.96
CA LEU A 281 -16.97 9.64 7.38
C LEU A 281 -18.23 9.46 8.24
N LYS A 282 -18.75 10.52 8.86
CA LYS A 282 -20.02 10.53 9.62
C LYS A 282 -21.26 10.71 8.74
N LYS A 283 -21.11 11.06 7.47
CA LYS A 283 -22.23 11.26 6.54
C LYS A 283 -22.78 9.92 6.03
N ALA A 284 -23.98 9.97 5.46
CA ALA A 284 -24.60 8.82 4.79
C ALA A 284 -23.72 8.25 3.66
N PRO A 285 -23.89 6.97 3.27
CA PRO A 285 -22.93 6.28 2.40
C PRO A 285 -22.60 6.91 1.04
N PHE A 286 -23.51 7.68 0.46
CA PHE A 286 -23.30 8.38 -0.83
C PHE A 286 -22.83 9.83 -0.68
N ASN A 287 -22.67 10.29 0.56
CA ASN A 287 -22.22 11.64 0.89
C ASN A 287 -20.84 11.65 1.57
N ARG A 288 -20.17 10.50 1.64
CA ARG A 288 -18.90 10.27 2.34
C ARG A 288 -17.68 10.14 1.42
N LEU A 289 -17.78 10.53 0.14
CA LEU A 289 -16.62 10.52 -0.78
C LEU A 289 -15.49 11.37 -0.17
N ILE A 290 -14.28 10.83 -0.16
CA ILE A 290 -13.06 11.51 0.29
C ILE A 290 -12.12 11.53 -0.90
N TYR A 291 -11.73 12.72 -1.33
CA TYR A 291 -10.87 12.89 -2.48
C TYR A 291 -9.40 12.70 -2.08
N ASP A 292 -8.55 12.33 -3.05
CA ASP A 292 -7.15 12.02 -2.76
C ASP A 292 -6.34 13.26 -2.38
N ASP A 293 -6.71 14.45 -2.85
CA ASP A 293 -6.12 15.72 -2.41
C ASP A 293 -6.37 15.98 -0.92
N GLU A 294 -7.55 15.63 -0.41
CA GLU A 294 -7.84 15.72 1.03
C GLU A 294 -7.01 14.73 1.85
N LYS A 295 -6.79 13.52 1.35
CA LYS A 295 -5.96 12.52 2.01
C LYS A 295 -4.50 12.95 2.05
N LYS A 296 -3.99 13.55 0.98
CA LYS A 296 -2.63 14.10 0.91
C LYS A 296 -2.37 15.13 2.01
N LEU A 297 -3.39 15.88 2.45
CA LEU A 297 -3.25 16.83 3.55
C LEU A 297 -3.00 16.18 4.92
N LEU A 298 -3.14 14.85 5.05
CA LEU A 298 -2.69 14.09 6.23
C LEU A 298 -1.17 13.87 6.24
N HIS A 299 -0.46 14.35 5.21
CA HIS A 299 0.98 14.26 5.09
C HIS A 299 1.57 15.64 4.79
N PHE A 300 2.72 15.94 5.38
CA PHE A 300 3.41 17.21 5.19
C PHE A 300 4.87 16.93 4.85
N THR A 301 5.28 17.34 3.65
CA THR A 301 6.62 17.08 3.15
C THR A 301 7.46 18.35 3.17
N PHE A 302 8.70 18.23 3.64
CA PHE A 302 9.71 19.28 3.50
C PHE A 302 11.09 18.71 3.17
N PHE A 303 11.95 19.55 2.63
CA PHE A 303 13.29 19.16 2.18
C PHE A 303 14.36 19.79 3.06
N LEU A 304 15.37 18.99 3.38
CA LEU A 304 16.54 19.44 4.13
C LEU A 304 17.54 20.11 3.20
N LYS A 305 18.09 21.25 3.66
CA LYS A 305 19.22 21.92 3.01
C LYS A 305 20.42 21.84 3.92
N PHE A 306 21.49 21.24 3.42
CA PHE A 306 22.77 21.14 4.12
C PHE A 306 23.67 22.29 3.67
N GLN A 307 24.18 23.06 4.62
CA GLN A 307 25.24 24.04 4.41
C GLN A 307 26.51 23.47 5.02
N TYR A 308 27.54 23.28 4.19
CA TYR A 308 28.86 22.78 4.58
C TYR A 308 29.85 23.93 4.68
#